data_AF-A0A1U7SDE7-F1
#
_entry.id   AF-A0A1U7SDE7-F1
#
_cell.length_a   1.000
_cell.length_b   1.000
_cell.length_c   1.000
_cell.angle_alpha   90.00
_cell.angle_beta   90.00
_cell.angle_gamma   90.00
#
_symmetry.space_group_name_H-M   'P 1'
#
loop_
_entity.id
_entity.type
_entity.pdbx_description
1 polymer ?
#
loop_
_entity_poly.entity_id
_entity_poly.type
_entity_poly.pdbx_seq_one_letter_code
_entity_poly.pdbx_strand_id
1 'polypeptide(L)'
;MVLGQIEEHRRSHQPINIPFFDVFLRNLCQGSSVEVKEDKCWEKLEVSSNPHRASKLTDKNPKTYWESNGSTGSHYITVYMHRGVVVRQMSMLVASEDSSYMPARVVVMAGESPASINTELNTVNV
;
A
#
# COMPACT_ATOMS: atom_id res chain seq x y z
N MET A 1 -20.79 7.73 -16.45
CA MET A 1 -19.65 7.07 -17.11
C MET A 1 -18.78 6.48 -16.01
N VAL A 2 -18.43 5.18 -16.07
CA VAL A 2 -17.69 4.42 -15.02
C VAL A 2 -16.48 5.18 -14.46
N LEU A 3 -15.70 5.84 -15.32
CA LEU A 3 -14.55 6.64 -14.93
C LEU A 3 -14.89 7.78 -13.95
N GLY A 4 -16.04 8.44 -14.14
CA GLY A 4 -16.47 9.52 -13.25
C GLY A 4 -16.82 9.04 -11.83
N GLN A 5 -17.39 7.84 -11.69
CA GLN A 5 -17.68 7.26 -10.37
C GLN A 5 -16.41 6.79 -9.66
N ILE A 6 -15.39 6.35 -10.40
CA ILE A 6 -14.06 6.01 -9.85
C ILE A 6 -13.36 7.28 -9.34
N GLU A 7 -13.40 8.37 -10.10
CA GLU A 7 -12.87 9.67 -9.67
C GLU A 7 -13.62 10.24 -8.46
N GLU A 8 -14.94 10.10 -8.43
CA GLU A 8 -15.77 10.56 -7.31
C GLU A 8 -15.52 9.74 -6.04
N HIS A 9 -15.38 8.42 -6.13
CA HIS A 9 -14.92 7.58 -5.02
C HIS A 9 -13.56 8.03 -4.50
N ARG A 10 -12.59 8.30 -5.39
CA ARG A 10 -11.26 8.79 -5.00
C ARG A 10 -11.31 10.12 -4.24
N ARG A 11 -12.21 11.03 -4.60
CA ARG A 11 -12.34 12.33 -3.93
C ARG A 11 -13.11 12.26 -2.63
N SER A 12 -14.19 11.48 -2.59
CA SER A 12 -15.18 11.52 -1.51
C SER A 12 -15.13 10.32 -0.57
N HIS A 13 -14.33 9.30 -0.90
CA HIS A 13 -14.34 7.98 -0.27
C HIS A 13 -15.72 7.29 -0.30
N GLN A 14 -16.68 7.77 -1.10
CA GLN A 14 -17.99 7.13 -1.24
C GLN A 14 -17.90 5.82 -2.03
N PRO A 15 -18.62 4.76 -1.66
CA PRO A 15 -18.54 3.48 -2.36
C PRO A 15 -18.79 3.59 -3.87
N ILE A 16 -17.98 2.91 -4.67
CA ILE A 16 -18.20 2.79 -6.12
C ILE A 16 -19.47 1.95 -6.32
N ASN A 17 -20.58 2.61 -6.64
CA ASN A 17 -21.85 1.95 -6.95
C ASN A 17 -21.98 1.72 -8.46
N ILE A 18 -21.09 0.89 -8.99
CA ILE A 18 -21.12 0.44 -10.39
C ILE A 18 -21.72 -0.97 -10.38
N PRO A 19 -22.90 -1.18 -11.00
CA PRO A 19 -23.49 -2.50 -11.11
C PRO A 19 -22.48 -3.48 -11.69
N PHE A 20 -22.31 -4.64 -11.04
CA PHE A 20 -21.39 -5.69 -11.45
C PHE A 20 -19.90 -5.29 -11.41
N PHE A 21 -19.50 -4.26 -10.64
CA PHE A 21 -18.07 -3.90 -10.51
C PHE A 21 -17.22 -5.05 -9.96
N ASP A 22 -17.76 -5.81 -9.03
CA ASP A 22 -17.14 -7.02 -8.51
C ASP A 22 -16.99 -8.10 -9.60
N VAL A 23 -17.98 -8.26 -10.47
CA VAL A 23 -17.91 -9.15 -11.65
C VAL A 23 -16.89 -8.63 -12.67
N PHE A 24 -16.83 -7.32 -12.90
CA PHE A 24 -15.84 -6.68 -13.75
C PHE A 24 -14.42 -6.89 -13.21
N LEU A 25 -14.19 -6.69 -11.92
CA LEU A 25 -12.90 -6.98 -11.27
C LEU A 25 -12.56 -8.47 -11.40
N ARG A 26 -13.54 -9.37 -11.16
CA ARG A 26 -13.34 -10.82 -11.36
C ARG A 26 -13.02 -11.16 -12.82
N ASN A 27 -13.64 -10.50 -13.80
CA ASN A 27 -13.39 -10.71 -15.23
C ASN A 27 -12.05 -10.10 -15.68
N LEU A 28 -11.64 -8.95 -15.13
CA LEU A 28 -10.28 -8.43 -15.27
C LEU A 28 -9.25 -9.42 -14.75
N CYS A 29 -9.59 -10.11 -13.67
CA CYS A 29 -8.78 -11.20 -13.11
C CYS A 29 -9.05 -12.56 -13.77
N GLN A 30 -9.97 -12.70 -14.74
CA GLN A 30 -10.21 -13.99 -15.42
C GLN A 30 -8.99 -14.34 -16.27
N GLY A 31 -8.44 -15.54 -16.01
CA GLY A 31 -7.16 -15.98 -16.59
C GLY A 31 -5.94 -15.72 -15.69
N SER A 32 -6.06 -14.84 -14.69
CA SER A 32 -5.08 -14.72 -13.60
C SER A 32 -5.38 -15.79 -12.54
N SER A 33 -4.91 -17.01 -12.76
CA SER A 33 -5.10 -18.14 -11.84
C SER A 33 -4.17 -18.11 -10.62
N VAL A 34 -3.39 -17.05 -10.45
CA VAL A 34 -2.34 -16.98 -9.43
C VAL A 34 -2.64 -15.86 -8.46
N GLU A 35 -3.20 -16.20 -7.29
CA GLU A 35 -3.00 -15.37 -6.10
C GLU A 35 -1.50 -15.38 -5.80
N VAL A 36 -0.83 -14.29 -6.19
CA VAL A 36 0.57 -14.13 -5.93
C VAL A 36 0.74 -13.72 -4.47
N LYS A 37 1.33 -14.61 -3.67
CA LYS A 37 1.79 -14.24 -2.33
C LYS A 37 2.96 -13.26 -2.45
N GLU A 38 2.82 -12.14 -1.74
CA GLU A 38 3.72 -11.00 -1.47
C GLU A 38 5.03 -10.97 -2.27
N ASP A 39 5.94 -11.91 -2.03
CA ASP A 39 7.32 -11.90 -2.53
C ASP A 39 7.45 -11.99 -4.07
N LYS A 40 6.35 -12.18 -4.82
CA LYS A 40 6.35 -12.14 -6.30
C LYS A 40 5.51 -11.02 -6.91
N CYS A 41 4.96 -10.10 -6.11
CA CYS A 41 4.13 -9.00 -6.62
C CYS A 41 4.88 -7.66 -6.67
N TRP A 42 6.07 -7.57 -6.07
CA TRP A 42 6.91 -6.37 -6.04
C TRP A 42 8.39 -6.71 -6.30
N GLU A 43 9.13 -5.74 -6.84
CA GLU A 43 10.54 -5.84 -7.27
C GLU A 43 11.51 -5.56 -6.13
N LYS A 44 11.25 -4.47 -5.41
CA LYS A 44 12.06 -4.05 -4.26
C LYS A 44 11.26 -3.20 -3.28
N LEU A 45 11.78 -3.11 -2.08
CA LEU A 45 11.28 -2.26 -1.01
C LEU A 45 12.41 -1.32 -0.58
N GLU A 46 12.10 -0.04 -0.50
CA GLU A 46 13.01 1.00 -0.03
C GLU A 46 12.42 1.71 1.17
N VAL A 47 13.29 2.16 2.07
CA VAL A 47 12.92 2.85 3.30
C VAL A 47 13.73 4.13 3.41
N SER A 48 13.17 5.16 4.04
CA SER A 48 13.81 6.47 4.13
C SER A 48 15.12 6.48 4.95
N SER A 49 15.31 5.49 5.82
CA SER A 49 16.41 5.41 6.78
C SER A 49 16.60 3.98 7.24
N ASN A 50 17.76 3.66 7.83
CA ASN A 50 18.07 2.32 8.34
C ASN A 50 17.79 1.17 7.34
N PRO A 51 18.28 1.24 6.08
CA PRO A 51 17.97 0.24 5.04
C PRO A 51 18.41 -1.19 5.39
N HIS A 52 19.42 -1.34 6.25
CA HIS A 52 19.87 -2.63 6.77
C HIS A 52 18.79 -3.37 7.60
N ARG A 53 17.75 -2.66 8.07
CA ARG A 53 16.58 -3.24 8.76
C ARG A 53 15.34 -3.34 7.89
N ALA A 54 15.39 -2.93 6.61
CA ALA A 54 14.21 -2.91 5.73
C ALA A 54 13.58 -4.31 5.57
N SER A 55 14.40 -5.37 5.58
CA SER A 55 13.92 -6.75 5.49
C SER A 55 13.01 -7.16 6.65
N LYS A 56 13.02 -6.44 7.78
CA LYS A 56 12.15 -6.68 8.94
C LYS A 56 10.68 -6.30 8.68
N LEU A 57 10.40 -5.56 7.62
CA LEU A 57 9.02 -5.24 7.21
C LEU A 57 8.31 -6.43 6.54
N THR A 58 9.07 -7.41 6.02
CA THR A 58 8.54 -8.52 5.22
C THR A 58 9.00 -9.89 5.70
N ASP A 59 9.70 -9.99 6.83
CA ASP A 59 10.22 -11.26 7.37
C ASP A 59 9.17 -12.11 8.10
N LYS A 60 7.91 -11.66 8.14
CA LYS A 60 6.75 -12.34 8.74
C LYS A 60 6.94 -12.67 10.23
N ASN A 61 7.84 -11.98 10.90
CA ASN A 61 8.08 -12.12 12.33
C ASN A 61 7.55 -10.88 13.07
N PRO A 62 6.46 -11.01 13.85
CA PRO A 62 5.84 -9.87 14.53
C PRO A 62 6.69 -9.32 15.68
N LYS A 63 7.80 -9.99 16.05
CA LYS A 63 8.74 -9.53 17.08
C LYS A 63 9.89 -8.70 16.52
N THR A 64 9.96 -8.55 15.20
CA THR A 64 10.96 -7.74 14.52
C THR A 64 10.31 -6.57 13.80
N TYR A 65 11.08 -5.50 13.63
CA TYR A 65 10.58 -4.23 13.12
C TYR A 65 11.66 -3.46 12.36
N TRP A 66 11.22 -2.60 11.46
CA TRP A 66 12.01 -1.49 10.95
C TRP A 66 11.75 -0.26 11.84
N GLU A 67 12.82 0.37 12.28
CA GLU A 67 12.75 1.61 13.05
C GLU A 67 13.36 2.71 12.18
N SER A 68 12.56 3.73 11.85
CA SER A 68 13.03 4.87 11.07
C SER A 68 13.87 5.83 11.92
N ASN A 69 14.75 6.60 11.27
CA ASN A 69 15.52 7.66 11.90
C ASN A 69 15.45 8.93 11.04
N GLY A 70 14.97 10.03 11.63
CA GLY A 70 14.75 11.31 10.94
C GLY A 70 13.71 12.17 11.66
N SER A 71 13.31 13.27 11.04
CA SER A 71 12.28 14.16 11.57
C SER A 71 10.88 13.59 11.39
N THR A 72 9.95 13.97 12.26
CA THR A 72 8.53 13.62 12.13
C THR A 72 8.00 13.94 10.74
N GLY A 73 7.35 12.97 10.09
CA GLY A 73 6.79 13.11 8.75
C GLY A 73 7.79 12.88 7.60
N SER A 74 9.08 12.64 7.88
CA SER A 74 10.09 12.35 6.85
C SER A 74 10.27 10.85 6.59
N HIS A 75 9.45 10.00 7.20
CA HIS A 75 9.57 8.54 7.10
C HIS A 75 8.67 8.00 6.00
N TYR A 76 9.22 7.13 5.17
CA TYR A 76 8.47 6.48 4.09
C TYR A 76 8.95 5.04 3.88
N ILE A 77 8.04 4.23 3.36
CA ILE A 77 8.27 2.90 2.82
C ILE A 77 7.79 2.95 1.37
N THR A 78 8.66 2.67 0.42
CA THR A 78 8.34 2.64 -1.02
C THR A 78 8.38 1.20 -1.50
N VAL A 79 7.25 0.71 -1.99
CA VAL A 79 7.13 -0.62 -2.59
C VAL A 79 7.05 -0.47 -4.11
N TYR A 80 8.01 -1.06 -4.81
CA TYR A 80 8.06 -1.04 -6.28
C TYR A 80 7.30 -2.23 -6.82
N MET A 81 6.06 -2.04 -7.23
CA MET A 81 5.20 -3.12 -7.71
C MET A 81 5.58 -3.57 -9.13
N HIS A 82 5.47 -4.87 -9.41
CA HIS A 82 5.57 -5.35 -10.79
C HIS A 82 4.43 -4.81 -11.65
N ARG A 83 4.71 -4.54 -12.93
CA ARG A 83 3.69 -4.15 -13.90
C ARG A 83 2.65 -5.25 -14.06
N GLY A 84 1.37 -4.84 -14.15
CA GLY A 84 0.25 -5.78 -14.32
C GLY A 84 -0.28 -6.39 -13.02
N VAL A 85 0.33 -6.08 -11.86
CA VAL A 85 -0.21 -6.48 -10.56
C VAL A 85 -1.31 -5.53 -10.12
N VAL A 86 -2.46 -6.08 -9.74
CA VAL A 86 -3.54 -5.35 -9.09
C VAL A 86 -3.45 -5.56 -7.58
N VAL A 87 -3.23 -4.49 -6.82
CA VAL A 87 -3.20 -4.55 -5.35
C VAL A 87 -4.64 -4.48 -4.83
N ARG A 88 -5.13 -5.60 -4.31
CA ARG A 88 -6.45 -5.68 -3.69
C ARG A 88 -6.42 -5.31 -2.20
N GLN A 89 -5.35 -5.68 -1.52
CA GLN A 89 -5.17 -5.42 -0.09
C GLN A 89 -3.69 -5.17 0.19
N MET A 90 -3.43 -4.19 1.05
CA MET A 90 -2.13 -3.94 1.65
C MET A 90 -2.35 -3.81 3.15
N SER A 91 -1.52 -4.49 3.94
CA SER A 91 -1.59 -4.49 5.40
C SER A 91 -0.27 -4.08 5.99
N MET A 92 -0.33 -3.32 7.09
CA MET A 92 0.81 -2.96 7.91
C MET A 92 0.50 -3.40 9.33
N LEU A 93 1.41 -4.18 9.92
CA LEU A 93 1.32 -4.53 11.34
C LEU A 93 1.80 -3.33 12.16
N VAL A 94 1.02 -2.95 13.16
CA VAL A 94 1.36 -1.96 14.19
C VAL A 94 0.96 -2.52 15.54
N ALA A 95 1.63 -2.13 16.61
CA ALA A 95 1.28 -2.56 17.95
C ALA A 95 1.24 -1.37 18.94
N SER A 96 0.24 -1.34 19.81
CA SER A 96 0.12 -0.28 20.83
C SER A 96 1.28 -0.28 21.82
N GLU A 97 1.94 -1.42 22.00
CA GLU A 97 3.16 -1.55 22.79
C GLU A 97 4.36 -0.80 22.20
N ASP A 98 4.33 -0.44 20.91
CA ASP A 98 5.36 0.39 20.26
C ASP A 98 5.33 1.85 20.79
N SER A 99 4.33 2.22 21.59
CA SER A 99 4.26 3.51 22.30
C SER A 99 4.44 4.70 21.34
N SER A 100 5.46 5.54 21.54
CA SER A 100 5.73 6.70 20.67
C SER A 100 6.22 6.33 19.27
N TYR A 101 6.59 5.07 19.02
CA TYR A 101 6.99 4.56 17.72
C TYR A 101 5.80 4.07 16.89
N MET A 102 4.63 3.85 17.50
CA MET A 102 3.41 3.56 16.77
C MET A 102 3.04 4.78 15.90
N PRO A 103 2.87 4.62 14.57
CA PRO A 103 2.48 5.74 13.73
C PRO A 103 1.07 6.19 14.12
N ALA A 104 0.84 7.50 14.26
CA ALA A 104 -0.51 8.03 14.48
C ALA A 104 -1.34 8.15 13.19
N ARG A 105 -0.67 8.27 12.05
CA ARG A 105 -1.28 8.42 10.73
C ARG A 105 -0.40 7.83 9.65
N VAL A 106 -0.99 7.05 8.76
CA VAL A 106 -0.36 6.49 7.57
C VAL A 106 -1.09 7.01 6.33
N VAL A 107 -0.35 7.56 5.38
CA VAL A 107 -0.89 7.98 4.08
C VAL A 107 -0.33 7.06 3.01
N VAL A 108 -1.23 6.41 2.27
CA VAL A 108 -0.87 5.53 1.17
C VAL A 108 -0.95 6.33 -0.11
N MET A 109 0.21 6.52 -0.75
CA MET A 109 0.34 7.25 -2.01
C MET A 109 0.76 6.29 -3.13
N ALA A 110 0.39 6.61 -4.37
CA ALA A 110 0.82 5.87 -5.56
C ALA A 110 1.21 6.81 -6.70
N GLY A 111 1.99 6.25 -7.62
CA GLY A 111 2.50 6.89 -8.82
C GLY A 111 3.10 5.86 -9.78
N GLU A 112 3.35 6.27 -11.01
CA GLU A 112 3.99 5.41 -12.01
C GLU A 112 5.50 5.27 -11.80
N SER A 113 6.10 6.21 -11.07
CA SER A 113 7.53 6.24 -10.76
C SER A 113 7.78 6.96 -9.42
N PRO A 114 8.97 6.82 -8.82
CA PRO A 114 9.34 7.57 -7.61
C PRO A 114 9.25 9.09 -7.77
N ALA A 115 9.42 9.60 -8.98
CA ALA A 115 9.31 11.03 -9.28
C ALA A 115 7.86 11.52 -9.45
N SER A 116 6.89 10.60 -9.51
CA SER A 116 5.49 10.91 -9.84
C SER A 116 4.48 10.31 -8.85
N ILE A 117 4.86 10.22 -7.57
CA ILE A 117 3.96 9.82 -6.48
C ILE A 117 3.03 10.99 -6.13
N ASN A 118 1.87 11.06 -6.77
CA ASN A 118 0.95 12.21 -6.68
C ASN A 118 -0.50 11.82 -6.39
N THR A 119 -0.81 10.54 -6.27
CA THR A 119 -2.17 10.05 -6.04
C THR A 119 -2.28 9.50 -4.63
N GLU A 120 -3.05 10.16 -3.76
CA GLU A 120 -3.46 9.57 -2.48
C GLU A 120 -4.46 8.45 -2.73
N LEU A 121 -4.16 7.25 -2.23
CA LEU A 121 -5.03 6.09 -2.30
C LEU A 121 -5.85 5.90 -1.03
N ASN A 122 -5.26 6.20 0.13
CA ASN A 122 -5.92 6.07 1.42
C ASN A 122 -5.18 6.87 2.50
N THR A 123 -5.90 7.30 3.53
CA THR A 123 -5.35 7.82 4.78
C THR A 123 -5.93 7.01 5.94
N VAL A 124 -5.05 6.41 6.74
CA VAL A 124 -5.42 5.62 7.93
C VAL A 124 -4.94 6.36 9.17
N ASN A 125 -5.86 6.70 10.07
CA ASN A 125 -5.54 7.09 11.44
C ASN A 125 -5.51 5.81 12.28
N VAL A 126 -4.44 5.64 13.06
CA VAL A 126 -4.11 4.41 13.79
C VAL A 126 -4.53 4.53 15.25
#